data_AF-A0A2N3T810-F1
#
_entry.id   AF-A0A2N3T810-F1
#
_cell.length_a   1.000
_cell.length_b   1.000
_cell.length_c   1.000
_cell.angle_alpha   90.00
_cell.angle_beta   90.00
_cell.angle_gamma   90.00
#
_symmetry.space_group_name_H-M   'P 1'
#
loop_
_entity.id
_entity.type
_entity.pdbx_description
1 polymer ?
#
loop_
_entity_poly.entity_id
_entity_poly.type
_entity_poly.pdbx_seq_one_letter_code
_entity_poly.pdbx_strand_id
1 'polypeptide(L)'
;MRSIVGKWQLFVDWGNSGNPITASELTFKSDGTWSYQFGGGTWVQAGSIVTFDFTNASGLMYSGTINSISMGGGMGYTGQSGNNSFYCTPSGTKHISIEKSKAEKDDRAIG
;
A
#
# COMPACT_ATOMS: atom_id res chain seq x y z
N MET A 1 4.73 10.86 -15.47
CA MET A 1 5.14 10.16 -14.24
C MET A 1 4.23 10.61 -13.11
N ARG A 2 3.65 9.70 -12.32
CA ARG A 2 2.69 10.05 -11.26
C ARG A 2 3.45 10.37 -9.97
N SER A 3 3.15 11.52 -9.36
CA SER A 3 3.58 11.84 -7.99
C SER A 3 2.78 11.03 -6.98
N ILE A 4 3.42 10.57 -5.91
CA ILE A 4 2.75 9.86 -4.81
C ILE A 4 1.97 10.79 -3.87
N VAL A 5 2.14 12.11 -3.98
CA VAL A 5 1.47 13.08 -3.11
C VAL A 5 -0.05 12.88 -3.15
N GLY A 6 -0.66 12.81 -1.97
CA GLY A 6 -2.10 12.55 -1.81
C GLY A 6 -2.38 11.42 -0.83
N LYS A 7 -3.65 11.00 -0.83
CA LYS A 7 -4.20 9.98 0.09
C LYS A 7 -4.23 8.61 -0.57
N TRP A 8 -3.80 7.59 0.17
CA TRP A 8 -3.66 6.23 -0.31
C TRP A 8 -4.22 5.22 0.69
N GLN A 9 -5.08 4.33 0.20
CA GLN A 9 -5.50 3.16 0.96
C GLN A 9 -4.38 2.12 0.91
N LEU A 10 -3.83 1.77 2.08
CA LEU A 10 -2.75 0.80 2.23
C LEU A 10 -3.31 -0.61 2.50
N PHE A 11 -2.65 -1.60 1.91
CA PHE A 11 -2.85 -3.02 2.16
C PHE A 11 -1.51 -3.70 2.37
N VAL A 12 -1.47 -4.62 3.33
CA VAL A 12 -0.25 -5.23 3.83
C VAL A 12 -0.40 -6.73 3.92
N ASP A 13 0.55 -7.49 3.39
CA ASP A 13 0.60 -8.95 3.50
C ASP A 13 1.93 -9.41 4.12
N TRP A 14 1.87 -9.69 5.42
CA TRP A 14 2.99 -10.24 6.18
C TRP A 14 3.18 -11.72 5.83
N GLY A 15 4.41 -12.09 5.46
CA GLY A 15 4.71 -13.44 4.99
C GLY A 15 4.22 -13.74 3.57
N ASN A 16 3.64 -12.74 2.87
CA ASN A 16 3.09 -12.89 1.52
C ASN A 16 2.13 -14.09 1.43
N SER A 17 1.25 -14.17 2.42
CA SER A 17 0.32 -15.27 2.69
C SER A 17 -0.86 -15.34 1.72
N GLY A 18 -1.07 -14.29 0.93
CA GLY A 18 -2.25 -14.12 0.08
C GLY A 18 -3.46 -13.54 0.82
N ASN A 19 -3.32 -13.17 2.11
CA ASN A 19 -4.40 -12.62 2.94
C ASN A 19 -4.03 -11.20 3.42
N PRO A 20 -4.03 -10.20 2.52
CA PRO A 20 -3.65 -8.84 2.88
C PRO A 20 -4.66 -8.23 3.86
N ILE A 21 -4.15 -7.51 4.84
CA ILE A 21 -4.95 -6.69 5.76
C ILE A 21 -5.05 -5.26 5.24
N THR A 22 -6.24 -4.67 5.37
CA THR A 22 -6.45 -3.24 5.10
C THR A 22 -5.90 -2.43 6.26
N ALA A 23 -4.90 -1.59 5.98
CA ALA A 23 -4.33 -0.68 6.96
C ALA A 23 -5.02 0.70 6.90
N SER A 24 -4.63 1.60 7.80
CA SER A 24 -5.11 2.98 7.76
C SER A 24 -4.60 3.71 6.52
N GLU A 25 -5.37 4.69 6.07
CA GLU A 25 -4.99 5.56 4.96
C GLU A 25 -3.70 6.32 5.27
N LEU A 26 -2.81 6.38 4.28
CA LEU A 26 -1.59 7.18 4.30
C LEU A 26 -1.84 8.49 3.55
N THR A 27 -1.32 9.59 4.06
CA THR A 27 -1.29 10.88 3.35
C THR A 27 0.16 11.29 3.10
N PHE A 28 0.60 11.23 1.84
CA PHE A 28 1.90 11.73 1.41
C PHE A 28 1.80 13.22 1.07
N LYS A 29 2.68 14.03 1.65
CA LYS A 29 2.71 15.49 1.49
C LYS A 29 3.88 15.90 0.61
N SER A 30 3.77 17.04 -0.07
CA SER A 30 4.80 17.55 -0.99
C SER A 30 6.12 17.95 -0.32
N ASP A 31 6.16 18.04 1.00
CA ASP A 31 7.35 18.39 1.80
C ASP A 31 8.26 17.18 2.09
N GLY A 32 7.97 16.01 1.53
CA GLY A 32 8.72 14.78 1.78
C GLY A 32 8.30 14.04 3.04
N THR A 33 7.24 14.47 3.73
CA THR A 33 6.66 13.76 4.87
C THR A 33 5.37 13.02 4.49
N TRP A 34 5.01 12.01 5.28
CA TRP A 34 3.73 11.34 5.20
C TRP A 34 3.14 11.12 6.60
N SER A 35 1.82 10.95 6.69
CA SER A 35 1.12 10.74 7.95
C SER A 35 -0.05 9.76 7.84
N TYR A 36 -0.39 9.12 8.96
CA TYR A 36 -1.59 8.29 9.16
C TYR A 36 -2.09 8.43 10.60
N GLN A 37 -3.15 7.72 10.99
CA GLN A 37 -3.79 7.90 12.30
C GLN A 37 -2.88 7.62 13.51
N PHE A 38 -1.80 6.85 13.36
CA PHE A 38 -0.90 6.49 14.47
C PHE A 38 0.52 7.05 14.34
N GLY A 39 0.79 7.93 13.38
CA GLY A 39 2.12 8.50 13.18
C GLY A 39 2.39 8.96 11.75
N GLY A 40 3.61 8.71 11.27
CA GLY A 40 4.06 9.12 9.96
C GLY A 40 5.53 8.84 9.74
N GLY A 41 6.09 9.49 8.72
CA GLY A 41 7.51 9.39 8.40
C GLY A 41 7.89 10.29 7.24
N THR A 42 9.01 9.92 6.62
CA THR A 42 9.55 10.55 5.42
C THR A 42 9.37 9.63 4.22
N TRP A 43 9.35 10.23 3.04
CA TRP A 43 9.28 9.51 1.78
C TRP A 43 10.18 10.17 0.74
N VAL A 44 10.63 9.35 -0.20
CA VAL A 44 11.34 9.80 -1.40
C VAL A 44 10.77 9.08 -2.61
N GLN A 45 10.74 9.78 -3.75
CA GLN A 45 10.38 9.20 -5.04
C GLN A 45 11.48 9.51 -6.04
N ALA A 46 12.06 8.45 -6.62
CA ALA A 46 13.04 8.52 -7.70
C ALA A 46 12.46 7.81 -8.91
N GLY A 47 11.92 8.58 -9.85
CA GLY A 47 11.23 8.00 -11.00
C GLY A 47 9.92 7.31 -10.60
N SER A 48 9.78 6.03 -10.95
CA SER A 48 8.68 5.18 -10.49
C SER A 48 8.96 4.49 -9.16
N ILE A 49 10.17 4.61 -8.61
CA ILE A 49 10.54 3.97 -7.35
C ILE A 49 10.17 4.90 -6.19
N VAL A 50 9.54 4.34 -5.18
CA VAL A 50 9.09 5.04 -3.98
C VAL A 50 9.58 4.30 -2.76
N THR A 51 10.14 5.03 -1.80
CA THR A 51 10.55 4.49 -0.51
C THR A 51 10.03 5.39 0.60
N PHE A 52 9.52 4.80 1.69
CA PHE A 52 9.07 5.55 2.86
C PHE A 52 9.35 4.79 4.16
N ASP A 53 9.64 5.53 5.22
CA ASP A 53 9.99 5.04 6.55
C ASP A 53 8.86 5.28 7.58
N PHE A 54 9.02 4.77 8.80
CA PHE A 54 8.07 4.98 9.90
C PHE A 54 8.79 5.53 11.12
N THR A 55 8.48 6.76 11.53
CA THR A 55 9.08 7.40 12.71
C THR A 55 8.73 6.68 14.02
N ASN A 56 7.56 6.04 14.08
CA ASN A 56 7.09 5.29 15.24
C ASN A 56 7.44 3.78 15.20
N ALA A 57 8.10 3.31 14.13
CA ALA A 57 8.55 1.94 13.99
C ALA A 57 9.97 1.94 13.41
N SER A 58 10.95 2.18 14.28
CA SER A 58 12.36 2.31 13.89
C SER A 58 12.82 1.12 13.05
N GLY A 59 13.43 1.43 11.90
CA GLY A 59 13.95 0.45 10.96
C GLY A 59 12.93 -0.14 9.99
N LEU A 60 11.62 0.11 10.15
CA LEU A 60 10.60 -0.31 9.20
C LEU A 60 10.63 0.56 7.94
N MET A 61 10.79 -0.08 6.79
CA MET A 61 10.87 0.57 5.48
C MET A 61 9.93 -0.11 4.49
N TYR A 62 9.31 0.69 3.63
CA TYR A 62 8.50 0.21 2.50
C TYR A 62 9.15 0.73 1.22
N SER A 63 9.32 -0.15 0.24
CA SER A 63 9.90 0.21 -1.05
C SER A 63 9.15 -0.47 -2.19
N GLY A 64 8.72 0.30 -3.18
CA GLY A 64 7.89 -0.19 -4.25
C GLY A 64 7.94 0.66 -5.50
N THR A 65 7.13 0.25 -6.48
CA THR A 65 6.96 0.96 -7.74
C THR A 65 5.57 1.56 -7.82
N ILE A 66 5.45 2.82 -8.25
CA ILE A 66 4.18 3.50 -8.54
C ILE A 66 3.87 3.52 -10.04
N ASN A 67 2.62 3.25 -10.38
CA ASN A 67 2.03 3.47 -11.71
C ASN A 67 0.84 4.45 -11.62
N SER A 68 0.01 4.55 -12.66
CA SER A 68 -1.10 5.51 -12.71
C SER A 68 -2.20 5.27 -11.66
N ILE A 69 -2.40 4.03 -11.22
CA ILE A 69 -3.54 3.61 -10.39
C ILE A 69 -3.15 2.87 -9.10
N SER A 70 -1.89 2.45 -8.95
CA SER A 70 -1.43 1.73 -7.77
C SER A 70 0.06 1.93 -7.49
N MET A 71 0.44 1.62 -6.26
CA MET A 71 1.82 1.46 -5.82
C MET A 71 1.95 0.10 -5.14
N GLY A 72 3.07 -0.60 -5.31
CA GLY A 72 3.27 -1.87 -4.62
C GLY A 72 4.73 -2.30 -4.60
N GLY A 73 5.07 -3.15 -3.65
CA GLY A 73 6.44 -3.60 -3.45
C GLY A 73 6.63 -4.38 -2.16
N GLY A 74 7.86 -4.35 -1.67
CA GLY A 74 8.27 -5.05 -0.46
C GLY A 74 8.28 -4.13 0.76
N MET A 75 8.13 -4.73 1.93
CA MET A 75 8.23 -4.04 3.21
C MET A 75 8.98 -4.89 4.24
N GLY A 76 9.66 -4.25 5.19
CA GLY A 76 10.36 -4.98 6.24
C GLY A 76 11.20 -4.09 7.14
N TYR A 77 11.67 -4.70 8.23
CA TYR A 77 12.63 -4.07 9.12
C TYR A 77 14.05 -4.22 8.58
N THR A 78 14.85 -3.18 8.76
CA THR A 78 16.27 -3.16 8.42
C THR A 78 16.97 -4.33 9.11
N GLY A 79 17.74 -5.12 8.35
CA GLY A 79 18.44 -6.29 8.87
C GLY A 79 17.57 -7.53 9.05
N GLN A 80 16.28 -7.49 8.72
CA GLN A 80 15.42 -8.67 8.69
C GLN A 80 15.17 -9.10 7.24
N SER A 81 15.44 -10.36 6.94
CA SER A 81 14.94 -11.00 5.73
C SER A 81 13.49 -11.42 5.97
N GLY A 82 12.55 -10.87 5.21
CA GLY A 82 11.14 -11.25 5.24
C GLY A 82 10.57 -11.28 3.84
N ASN A 83 9.66 -12.22 3.59
CA ASN A 83 8.84 -12.22 2.39
C ASN A 83 7.55 -11.47 2.69
N ASN A 84 7.59 -10.15 2.71
CA ASN A 84 6.39 -9.34 2.96
C ASN A 84 6.13 -8.42 1.77
N SER A 85 4.87 -8.18 1.49
CA SER A 85 4.45 -7.31 0.40
C SER A 85 3.43 -6.27 0.87
N PHE A 86 3.36 -5.18 0.12
CA PHE A 86 2.32 -4.17 0.28
C PHE A 86 1.81 -3.73 -1.07
N TYR A 87 0.59 -3.20 -1.09
CA TYR A 87 0.09 -2.41 -2.20
C TYR A 87 -0.78 -1.27 -1.68
N CYS A 88 -0.84 -0.21 -2.46
CA CYS A 88 -1.63 0.98 -2.19
C CYS A 88 -2.44 1.36 -3.43
N THR A 89 -3.64 1.89 -3.21
CA THR A 89 -4.46 2.53 -4.24
C THR A 89 -4.81 3.96 -3.79
N PRO A 90 -5.12 4.88 -4.72
CA PRO A 90 -5.66 6.17 -4.35
C PRO A 90 -6.88 6.00 -3.44
N SER A 91 -6.99 6.83 -2.41
CA SER A 91 -8.14 6.81 -1.50
C SER A 91 -9.46 6.91 -2.28
N GLY A 92 -10.47 6.16 -1.82
CA GLY A 92 -11.77 6.07 -2.48
C GLY A 92 -11.82 5.11 -3.69
N THR A 93 -10.71 4.46 -4.06
CA THR A 93 -10.73 3.38 -5.06
C THR A 93 -11.65 2.26 -4.57
N LYS A 94 -12.58 1.81 -5.43
CA LYS A 94 -13.48 0.69 -5.10
C LYS A 94 -12.71 -0.62 -5.17
N HIS A 95 -12.70 -1.35 -4.06
CA HIS A 95 -12.15 -2.71 -3.99
C HIS A 95 -13.30 -3.70 -4.01
N ILE A 96 -13.24 -4.68 -4.92
CA ILE A 96 -14.19 -5.79 -4.94
C ILE A 96 -13.66 -6.84 -3.96
N SER A 97 -14.39 -7.11 -2.89
CA SER A 97 -14.11 -8.25 -2.00
C SER A 97 -14.28 -9.54 -2.80
N ILE A 98 -13.32 -10.48 -2.72
CA ILE A 98 -13.38 -11.74 -3.48
C ILE A 98 -14.67 -12.53 -3.17
N GLU A 99 -15.19 -12.44 -1.94
CA GLU A 99 -16.48 -13.00 -1.56
C GLU A 99 -17.65 -12.45 -2.39
N LYS A 100 -17.67 -11.14 -2.65
CA LYS A 100 -18.67 -10.51 -3.54
C LYS A 100 -18.45 -10.89 -5.00
N SER A 101 -17.20 -11.06 -5.44
CA SER A 101 -16.89 -11.44 -6.83
C SER A 101 -17.30 -12.87 -7.18
N LYS A 102 -17.36 -13.78 -6.21
CA LYS A 102 -17.90 -15.13 -6.40
C LYS A 102 -19.43 -15.08 -6.50
N ALA A 103 -20.09 -14.38 -5.58
CA ALA A 103 -21.55 -14.22 -5.62
C ALA A 103 -22.05 -13.57 -6.92
N GLU A 104 -21.35 -12.55 -7.44
CA GLU A 104 -21.74 -11.88 -8.69
C GLU A 104 -21.43 -12.71 -9.95
N LYS A 105 -20.48 -13.64 -9.89
CA LYS A 105 -20.22 -14.60 -10.97
C LYS A 105 -21.27 -15.70 -11.00
N ASP A 106 -21.70 -16.20 -9.85
CA ASP A 106 -22.74 -17.22 -9.77
C ASP A 106 -24.09 -16.69 -10.27
N ASP A 107 -24.45 -15.44 -9.96
CA ASP A 107 -25.71 -14.82 -10.39
C ASP A 107 -25.77 -14.58 -11.92
N ARG A 108 -24.61 -14.35 -12.56
CA ARG A 108 -24.50 -14.21 -14.03
C ARG A 108 -24.42 -15.53 -14.79
N ALA A 109 -24.29 -16.67 -14.11
CA ALA A 109 -24.22 -17.98 -14.75
C ALA A 109 -25.60 -18.65 -14.95
N ILE A 110 -26.68 -18.01 -14.49
CA ILE A 110 -28.07 -18.51 -14.57
C ILE A 110 -28.97 -17.59 -15.43
N GLY A 111 -28.37 -16.68 -16.22
CA GLY A 111 -29.07 -15.72 -17.09
C GLY A 111 -28.98 -16.06 -18.57
#